data_AF-K7ZRI0-F1
#
_entry.id   AF-K7ZRI0-F1
#
_cell.length_a   1.000
_cell.length_b   1.000
_cell.length_c   1.000
_cell.angle_alpha   90.00
_cell.angle_beta   90.00
_cell.angle_gamma   90.00
#
_symmetry.space_group_name_H-M   'P 1'
#
loop_
_entity.id
_entity.type
_entity.pdbx_description
1 polymer ?
#
loop_
_entity_poly.entity_id
_entity_poly.type
_entity_poly.pdbx_seq_one_letter_code
_entity_poly.pdbx_strand_id
1 'polypeptide(L)'
;VKFAEQYYPSLLPNLSSCRSPHQMLGSLAKATLPEKLGVAAKDLIVVSIMPCTAKKFEARRPEFATNGARDVDFVLTTQELARMIEESGIRFNLLEPESLDLPLGFKTGAGVIFGNSGGVSEAVLRYASEKITGVKLDAFDFPIVRGEDGVRTATIKVGGIELKLAIVHGLKNAKDLAEKVKAGTCDYDFIEV
;
A
#
# COMPACT_ATOMS: atom_id res chain seq x y z
N VAL A 1 0.97 10.83 2.73
CA VAL A 1 0.49 11.19 4.09
C VAL A 1 1.23 12.38 4.69
N LYS A 2 2.51 12.28 5.09
CA LYS A 2 3.25 13.41 5.72
C LYS A 2 3.19 14.74 4.96
N PHE A 3 3.28 14.68 3.63
CA PHE A 3 3.11 15.85 2.76
C PHE A 3 1.72 16.52 2.94
N ALA A 4 0.65 15.73 2.96
CA ALA A 4 -0.70 16.25 3.18
C ALA A 4 -0.86 16.82 4.59
N GLU A 5 -0.31 16.16 5.61
CA GLU A 5 -0.37 16.65 7.00
C GLU A 5 0.33 18.00 7.18
N GLN A 6 1.45 18.22 6.49
CA GLN A 6 2.24 19.46 6.62
C GLN A 6 1.71 20.61 5.77
N TYR A 7 1.29 20.33 4.52
CA TYR A 7 1.00 21.37 3.54
C TYR A 7 -0.50 21.50 3.21
N TYR A 8 -1.27 20.43 3.40
CA TYR A 8 -2.69 20.35 3.02
C TYR A 8 -3.56 19.72 4.11
N PRO A 9 -3.51 20.21 5.37
CA PRO A 9 -4.27 19.61 6.48
C PRO A 9 -5.79 19.62 6.23
N SER A 10 -6.29 20.60 5.46
CA SER A 10 -7.70 20.67 5.06
C SER A 10 -8.16 19.51 4.16
N LEU A 11 -7.23 18.80 3.51
CA LEU A 11 -7.53 17.65 2.66
C LEU A 11 -7.41 16.30 3.40
N LEU A 12 -6.99 16.30 4.68
CA LEU A 12 -6.89 15.07 5.47
C LEU A 12 -8.20 14.27 5.55
N PRO A 13 -9.40 14.88 5.65
CA PRO A 13 -10.66 14.13 5.62
C PRO A 13 -10.90 13.35 4.32
N ASN A 14 -10.23 13.71 3.22
CA ASN A 14 -10.34 13.00 1.93
C ASN A 14 -9.35 11.83 1.81
N LEU A 15 -8.35 11.72 2.70
CA LEU A 15 -7.45 10.58 2.69
C LEU A 15 -8.20 9.33 3.16
N SER A 16 -7.93 8.20 2.50
CA SER A 16 -8.46 6.91 2.94
C SER A 16 -8.11 6.65 4.41
N SER A 17 -9.09 6.20 5.18
CA SER A 17 -8.89 5.77 6.57
C SER A 17 -8.15 4.44 6.68
N CYS A 18 -7.95 3.74 5.57
CA CYS A 18 -7.18 2.51 5.52
C CYS A 18 -5.74 2.74 5.98
N ARG A 19 -5.27 1.87 6.86
CA ARG A 19 -3.83 1.75 7.15
C ARG A 19 -3.10 1.29 5.89
N SER A 20 -1.80 1.55 5.79
CA SER A 20 -1.04 1.01 4.67
C SER A 20 -0.80 -0.51 4.84
N PRO A 21 -0.49 -1.26 3.76
CA PRO A 21 -0.41 -2.73 3.80
C PRO A 21 0.50 -3.28 4.90
N HIS A 22 1.63 -2.63 5.17
CA HIS A 22 2.56 -3.10 6.21
C HIS A 22 2.02 -2.93 7.64
N GLN A 23 1.19 -1.91 7.88
CA GLN A 23 0.56 -1.66 9.18
C GLN A 23 -0.64 -2.58 9.36
N MET A 24 -1.40 -2.82 8.28
CA MET A 24 -2.47 -3.82 8.27
C MET A 24 -1.91 -5.20 8.61
N LEU A 25 -0.84 -5.61 7.92
CA LEU A 25 -0.19 -6.90 8.15
C LEU A 25 0.41 -7.00 9.54
N GLY A 26 1.14 -5.97 10.00
CA GLY A 26 1.74 -5.96 11.33
C GLY A 26 0.70 -6.07 12.45
N SER A 27 -0.39 -5.31 12.35
CA SER A 27 -1.49 -5.37 13.31
C SER A 27 -2.16 -6.75 13.32
N LEU A 28 -2.44 -7.33 12.15
CA LEU A 28 -3.02 -8.67 12.03
C LEU A 28 -2.08 -9.76 12.56
N ALA A 29 -0.79 -9.66 12.26
CA ALA A 29 0.23 -10.59 12.72
C ALA A 29 0.31 -10.58 14.25
N LYS A 30 0.41 -9.40 14.88
CA LYS A 30 0.44 -9.24 16.34
C LYS A 30 -0.84 -9.72 17.02
N ALA A 31 -1.99 -9.58 16.36
CA ALA A 31 -3.27 -10.03 16.91
C ALA A 31 -3.48 -11.55 16.82
N THR A 32 -2.91 -12.23 15.81
CA THR A 32 -3.29 -13.62 15.49
C THR A 32 -2.17 -14.64 15.59
N LEU A 33 -0.91 -14.25 15.37
CA LEU A 33 0.22 -15.19 15.39
C LEU A 33 0.65 -15.64 16.79
N PRO A 34 0.62 -14.81 17.87
CA PRO A 34 1.08 -15.26 19.18
C PRO A 34 0.36 -16.54 19.67
N GLU A 35 -0.97 -16.56 19.54
CA GLU A 35 -1.79 -17.73 19.89
C GLU A 35 -1.45 -18.94 18.99
N LYS A 36 -1.36 -18.73 17.66
CA LYS A 36 -1.07 -19.79 16.69
C LYS A 36 0.32 -20.41 16.86
N LEU A 37 1.31 -19.62 17.26
CA LEU A 37 2.69 -20.05 17.45
C LEU A 37 2.97 -20.51 18.89
N GLY A 38 2.03 -20.32 19.82
CA GLY A 38 2.23 -20.63 21.24
C GLY A 38 3.30 -19.76 21.91
N VAL A 39 3.48 -18.53 21.46
CA VAL A 39 4.48 -17.58 21.98
C VAL A 39 3.80 -16.39 22.66
N ALA A 40 4.48 -15.73 23.60
CA ALA A 40 3.95 -14.51 24.16
C ALA A 40 3.97 -13.39 23.11
N ALA A 41 2.95 -12.53 23.10
CA ALA A 41 2.84 -11.44 22.12
C ALA A 41 4.04 -10.47 22.13
N LYS A 42 4.67 -10.30 23.30
CA LYS A 42 5.89 -9.48 23.47
C LYS A 42 7.13 -10.08 22.81
N ASP A 43 7.15 -11.39 22.58
CA ASP A 43 8.28 -12.12 22.01
C ASP A 43 8.18 -12.22 20.48
N LEU A 44 7.01 -11.88 19.91
CA LEU A 44 6.82 -11.79 18.47
C LEU A 44 7.39 -10.46 17.96
N ILE A 45 8.36 -10.51 17.05
CA ILE A 45 8.94 -9.33 16.39
C ILE A 45 8.55 -9.32 14.91
N VAL A 46 7.95 -8.21 14.48
CA VAL A 46 7.54 -7.97 13.09
C VAL A 46 8.56 -7.03 12.43
N VAL A 47 9.30 -7.58 11.47
CA VAL A 47 10.26 -6.83 10.64
C VAL A 47 9.67 -6.65 9.25
N SER A 48 9.57 -5.41 8.79
CA SER A 48 9.05 -5.08 7.47
C SER A 48 10.17 -4.71 6.51
N ILE A 49 10.19 -5.29 5.31
CA ILE A 49 11.16 -4.97 4.26
C ILE A 49 10.50 -4.07 3.23
N MET A 50 11.05 -2.87 3.04
CA MET A 50 10.41 -1.80 2.27
C MET A 50 11.37 -1.12 1.29
N PRO A 51 10.95 -0.77 0.07
CA PRO A 51 11.79 -0.03 -0.88
C PRO A 51 11.89 1.48 -0.57
N CYS A 52 11.41 1.94 0.59
CA CYS A 52 11.32 3.36 0.94
C CYS A 52 11.64 3.60 2.43
N THR A 53 12.37 4.68 2.72
CA THR A 53 12.71 5.08 4.09
C THR A 53 11.52 5.70 4.84
N ALA A 54 10.51 6.22 4.14
CA ALA A 54 9.32 6.82 4.76
C ALA A 54 8.57 5.81 5.66
N LYS A 55 8.63 4.52 5.33
CA LYS A 55 8.02 3.45 6.13
C LYS A 55 8.64 3.29 7.52
N LYS A 56 9.92 3.65 7.70
CA LYS A 56 10.56 3.70 9.02
C LYS A 56 9.92 4.75 9.93
N PHE A 57 9.56 5.90 9.37
CA PHE A 57 8.83 6.94 10.10
C PHE A 57 7.40 6.48 10.39
N GLU A 58 6.72 5.89 9.40
CA GLU A 58 5.35 5.38 9.56
C GLU A 58 5.25 4.34 10.68
N ALA A 59 6.16 3.36 10.76
CA ALA A 59 6.18 2.34 11.81
C ALA A 59 6.33 2.90 13.24
N ARG A 60 6.80 4.13 13.39
CA ARG A 60 7.02 4.79 14.69
C ARG A 60 5.88 5.73 15.11
N ARG A 61 4.84 5.89 14.29
CA ARG A 61 3.73 6.78 14.60
C ARG A 61 2.90 6.21 15.77
N PRO A 62 2.51 7.02 16.78
CA PRO A 62 1.83 6.54 17.98
C PRO A 62 0.53 5.78 17.73
N GLU A 63 -0.21 6.11 16.69
CA GLU A 63 -1.48 5.48 16.30
C GLU A 63 -1.31 4.07 15.71
N PHE A 64 -0.09 3.67 15.35
CA PHE A 64 0.23 2.31 14.90
C PHE A 64 0.84 1.49 16.04
N ALA A 65 0.20 1.58 17.19
CA ALA A 65 0.48 0.78 18.37
C ALA A 65 -0.82 0.33 19.03
N THR A 66 -0.85 -0.93 19.46
CA THR A 66 -1.97 -1.54 20.18
C THR A 66 -1.46 -2.00 21.54
N ASN A 67 -2.09 -1.54 22.63
CA ASN A 67 -1.66 -1.86 24.01
C ASN A 67 -0.18 -1.55 24.30
N GLY A 68 0.34 -0.46 23.71
CA GLY A 68 1.74 -0.04 23.89
C GLY A 68 2.76 -0.80 23.03
N ALA A 69 2.34 -1.83 22.28
CA ALA A 69 3.19 -2.54 21.32
C ALA A 69 2.98 -1.99 19.92
N ARG A 70 4.06 -1.74 19.17
CA ARG A 70 3.96 -1.29 17.77
C ARG A 70 3.44 -2.43 16.90
N ASP A 71 2.66 -2.08 15.89
CA ASP A 71 2.19 -3.05 14.89
C ASP A 71 3.36 -3.60 14.05
N VAL A 72 4.35 -2.75 13.77
CA VAL A 72 5.62 -3.09 13.10
C VAL A 72 6.79 -2.64 13.97
N ASP A 73 7.65 -3.56 14.38
CA ASP A 73 8.75 -3.26 15.30
C ASP A 73 9.93 -2.59 14.58
N PHE A 74 10.30 -3.15 13.42
CA PHE A 74 11.43 -2.69 12.63
C PHE A 74 11.07 -2.61 11.15
N VAL A 75 11.70 -1.66 10.46
CA VAL A 75 11.61 -1.53 9.01
C VAL A 75 13.02 -1.47 8.44
N LEU A 76 13.33 -2.40 7.55
CA LEU A 76 14.57 -2.44 6.78
C LEU A 76 14.28 -2.02 5.35
N THR A 77 15.24 -1.32 4.75
CA THR A 77 15.24 -1.08 3.32
C THR A 77 15.73 -2.31 2.56
N THR A 78 15.38 -2.40 1.27
CA THR A 78 15.93 -3.45 0.40
C THR A 78 17.46 -3.47 0.40
N GLN A 79 18.10 -2.30 0.48
CA GLN A 79 19.56 -2.18 0.55
C GLN A 79 20.13 -2.71 1.88
N GLU A 80 19.46 -2.46 3.00
CA GLU A 80 19.89 -2.99 4.30
C GLU A 80 19.76 -4.50 4.34
N LEU A 81 18.66 -5.06 3.82
CA LEU A 81 18.50 -6.52 3.71
C LEU A 81 19.57 -7.13 2.79
N ALA A 82 19.84 -6.52 1.63
CA ALA A 82 20.86 -7.00 0.71
C ALA A 82 22.24 -7.08 1.38
N ARG A 83 22.63 -6.05 2.14
CA ARG A 83 23.89 -6.07 2.92
C ARG A 83 23.91 -7.18 3.96
N MET A 84 22.81 -7.38 4.70
CA MET A 84 22.74 -8.48 5.68
C MET A 84 22.92 -9.86 5.02
N ILE A 85 22.33 -10.06 3.84
CA ILE A 85 22.50 -11.30 3.07
C ILE A 85 23.96 -11.48 2.66
N GLU A 86 24.59 -10.44 2.11
CA GLU A 86 26.01 -10.46 1.71
C GLU A 86 26.95 -10.72 2.89
N GLU A 87 26.75 -10.02 4.01
CA GLU A 87 27.56 -10.15 5.23
C GLU A 87 27.39 -11.51 5.92
N SER A 88 26.24 -12.16 5.74
CA SER A 88 26.02 -13.53 6.24
C SER A 88 26.67 -14.62 5.38
N GLY A 89 27.28 -14.26 4.24
CA GLY A 89 27.91 -15.21 3.32
C GLY A 89 26.93 -16.00 2.45
N ILE A 90 25.64 -15.61 2.42
CA ILE A 90 24.61 -16.26 1.61
C ILE A 90 24.79 -15.89 0.14
N ARG A 91 24.94 -16.90 -0.72
CA ARG A 91 24.95 -16.71 -2.18
C ARG A 91 23.52 -16.70 -2.71
N PHE A 92 22.89 -15.51 -2.68
CA PHE A 92 21.48 -15.31 -3.02
C PHE A 92 21.08 -15.90 -4.39
N ASN A 93 21.96 -15.80 -5.38
CA ASN A 93 21.73 -16.30 -6.74
C ASN A 93 21.74 -17.84 -6.87
N LEU A 94 22.07 -18.56 -5.81
CA LEU A 94 22.07 -20.02 -5.76
C LEU A 94 20.99 -20.59 -4.83
N LEU A 95 20.13 -19.73 -4.28
CA LEU A 95 19.04 -20.19 -3.43
C LEU A 95 17.92 -20.79 -4.28
N GLU A 96 17.40 -21.92 -3.84
CA GLU A 96 16.18 -22.49 -4.38
C GLU A 96 14.96 -21.69 -3.88
N PRO A 97 13.95 -21.44 -4.73
CA PRO A 97 12.74 -20.76 -4.30
C PRO A 97 11.97 -21.56 -3.23
N GLU A 98 11.56 -20.90 -2.16
CA GLU A 98 10.70 -21.46 -1.12
C GLU A 98 9.32 -20.77 -1.09
N SER A 99 8.32 -21.50 -0.60
CA SER A 99 6.96 -20.98 -0.43
C SER A 99 6.87 -20.02 0.76
N LEU A 100 5.99 -19.03 0.66
CA LEU A 100 5.66 -18.14 1.79
C LEU A 100 4.80 -18.89 2.82
N ASP A 101 4.97 -18.54 4.09
CA ASP A 101 4.22 -19.14 5.20
C ASP A 101 2.74 -18.78 5.18
N LEU A 102 1.88 -19.77 5.47
CA LEU A 102 0.44 -19.56 5.60
C LEU A 102 0.05 -19.22 7.05
N PRO A 103 -1.03 -18.44 7.28
CA PRO A 103 -1.96 -17.92 6.27
C PRO A 103 -1.56 -16.55 5.68
N LEU A 104 -0.57 -15.86 6.24
CA LEU A 104 -0.28 -14.46 5.92
C LEU A 104 0.58 -14.26 4.67
N GLY A 105 1.19 -15.32 4.13
CA GLY A 105 1.98 -15.32 2.91
C GLY A 105 1.15 -15.46 1.62
N PHE A 106 -0.17 -15.64 1.72
CA PHE A 106 -1.03 -15.71 0.55
C PHE A 106 -1.17 -14.33 -0.11
N LYS A 107 -0.93 -14.25 -1.42
CA LYS A 107 -1.01 -13.01 -2.21
C LYS A 107 -1.94 -13.17 -3.41
N THR A 108 -2.68 -12.12 -3.73
CA THR A 108 -3.47 -12.03 -4.97
C THR A 108 -2.70 -11.25 -6.02
N GLY A 109 -3.03 -11.42 -7.32
CA GLY A 109 -2.42 -10.63 -8.39
C GLY A 109 -2.60 -9.12 -8.22
N ALA A 110 -3.71 -8.70 -7.62
CA ALA A 110 -3.94 -7.29 -7.27
C ALA A 110 -2.97 -6.79 -6.20
N GLY A 111 -2.62 -7.62 -5.19
CA GLY A 111 -1.63 -7.24 -4.17
C GLY A 111 -0.21 -7.10 -4.71
N VAL A 112 0.15 -7.89 -5.73
CA VAL A 112 1.49 -7.85 -6.34
C VAL A 112 1.77 -6.54 -7.08
N ILE A 113 0.75 -5.94 -7.70
CA ILE A 113 0.91 -4.73 -8.52
C ILE A 113 0.97 -3.43 -7.70
N PHE A 114 0.73 -3.45 -6.38
CA PHE A 114 0.76 -2.26 -5.51
C PHE A 114 2.07 -1.46 -5.57
N GLY A 115 3.18 -2.11 -5.94
CA GLY A 115 4.49 -1.46 -6.04
C GLY A 115 4.68 -0.55 -7.26
N ASN A 116 3.80 -0.65 -8.26
CA ASN A 116 3.88 0.13 -9.49
C ASN A 116 2.86 1.27 -9.46
N SER A 117 3.20 2.42 -10.06
CA SER A 117 2.28 3.55 -10.13
C SER A 117 1.06 3.24 -11.00
N GLY A 118 -0.13 3.36 -10.41
CA GLY A 118 -1.40 2.93 -10.99
C GLY A 118 -1.84 1.54 -10.55
N GLY A 119 -0.98 0.77 -9.88
CA GLY A 119 -1.30 -0.56 -9.39
C GLY A 119 -2.31 -0.57 -8.25
N VAL A 120 -2.29 0.47 -7.40
CA VAL A 120 -3.32 0.64 -6.36
C VAL A 120 -4.67 0.94 -6.99
N SER A 121 -4.72 1.87 -7.94
CA SER A 121 -5.93 2.19 -8.71
C SER A 121 -6.50 0.96 -9.42
N GLU A 122 -5.63 0.17 -10.05
CA GLU A 122 -6.04 -1.08 -10.71
C GLU A 122 -6.63 -2.10 -9.72
N ALA A 123 -6.01 -2.27 -8.56
CA ALA A 123 -6.54 -3.15 -7.51
C ALA A 123 -7.90 -2.68 -6.98
N VAL A 124 -8.07 -1.37 -6.78
CA VAL A 124 -9.35 -0.77 -6.36
C VAL A 124 -10.42 -0.98 -7.43
N LEU A 125 -10.09 -0.78 -8.71
CA LEU A 125 -11.02 -0.97 -9.83
C LEU A 125 -11.47 -2.42 -9.97
N ARG A 126 -10.55 -3.39 -9.83
CA ARG A 126 -10.91 -4.82 -9.83
C ARG A 126 -11.96 -5.12 -8.75
N TYR A 127 -11.72 -4.68 -7.53
CA TYR A 127 -12.63 -4.94 -6.41
C TYR A 127 -13.95 -4.18 -6.55
N ALA A 128 -13.89 -2.88 -6.84
CA ALA A 128 -15.09 -2.03 -6.96
C ALA A 128 -15.99 -2.50 -8.11
N SER A 129 -15.41 -2.95 -9.22
CA SER A 129 -16.18 -3.44 -10.36
C SER A 129 -17.01 -4.66 -10.03
N GLU A 130 -16.40 -5.68 -9.42
CA GLU A 130 -17.14 -6.87 -8.98
C GLU A 130 -18.17 -6.52 -7.90
N LYS A 131 -17.83 -5.61 -6.99
CA LYS A 131 -18.71 -5.25 -5.87
C LYS A 131 -19.94 -4.45 -6.32
N ILE A 132 -19.78 -3.52 -7.26
CA ILE A 132 -20.86 -2.69 -7.80
C ILE A 132 -21.75 -3.49 -8.74
N THR A 133 -21.15 -4.30 -9.62
CA THR A 133 -21.91 -5.05 -10.63
C THR A 133 -22.49 -6.36 -10.08
N GLY A 134 -21.92 -6.90 -9.01
CA GLY A 134 -22.22 -8.25 -8.53
C GLY A 134 -21.71 -9.38 -9.44
N VAL A 135 -20.99 -9.03 -10.51
CA VAL A 135 -20.49 -9.95 -11.53
C VAL A 135 -18.98 -10.09 -11.39
N LYS A 136 -18.47 -11.32 -11.38
CA LYS A 136 -17.04 -11.56 -11.42
C LYS A 136 -16.48 -11.11 -12.76
N LEU A 137 -15.35 -10.40 -12.74
CA LEU A 137 -14.73 -9.93 -13.96
C LEU A 137 -14.10 -11.11 -14.72
N ASP A 138 -14.32 -11.16 -16.03
CA ASP A 138 -13.60 -12.10 -16.91
C ASP A 138 -12.18 -11.60 -17.23
N ALA A 139 -11.99 -10.28 -17.26
CA ALA A 139 -10.70 -9.62 -17.46
C ALA A 139 -10.41 -8.65 -16.32
N PHE A 140 -9.23 -8.81 -15.71
CA PHE A 140 -8.81 -8.05 -14.53
C PHE A 140 -7.88 -6.87 -14.87
N ASP A 141 -7.47 -6.75 -16.13
CA ASP A 141 -6.51 -5.72 -16.53
C ASP A 141 -7.21 -4.40 -16.79
N PHE A 142 -6.70 -3.34 -16.16
CA PHE A 142 -7.07 -1.95 -16.46
C PHE A 142 -5.84 -1.21 -17.01
N PRO A 143 -5.45 -1.42 -18.29
CA PRO A 143 -4.23 -0.81 -18.84
C PRO A 143 -4.26 0.72 -18.80
N ILE A 144 -5.44 1.32 -18.80
CA ILE A 144 -5.64 2.78 -18.79
C ILE A 144 -5.06 3.47 -17.55
N VAL A 145 -4.87 2.75 -16.44
CA VAL A 145 -4.24 3.31 -15.23
C VAL A 145 -2.74 3.02 -15.15
N ARG A 146 -2.19 2.25 -16.08
CA ARG A 146 -0.74 1.96 -16.17
C ARG A 146 -0.01 3.06 -16.97
N GLY A 147 1.31 3.13 -16.84
CA GLY A 147 2.16 4.10 -17.56
C GLY A 147 3.13 4.84 -16.66
N GLU A 148 3.93 5.73 -17.27
CA GLU A 148 5.02 6.45 -16.61
C GLU A 148 4.79 7.96 -16.53
N ASP A 149 3.71 8.47 -17.14
CA ASP A 149 3.37 9.89 -17.10
C ASP A 149 3.12 10.36 -15.67
N GLY A 150 3.62 11.57 -15.37
CA GLY A 150 3.57 12.17 -14.03
C GLY A 150 2.16 12.43 -13.50
N VAL A 151 1.19 12.65 -14.39
CA VAL A 151 -0.24 12.70 -14.07
C VAL A 151 -0.98 11.93 -15.16
N ARG A 152 -1.77 10.95 -14.75
CA ARG A 152 -2.66 10.18 -15.61
C ARG A 152 -4.08 10.31 -15.10
N THR A 153 -5.04 10.28 -16.02
CA THR A 153 -6.46 10.40 -15.71
C THR A 153 -7.22 9.33 -16.46
N ALA A 154 -8.18 8.69 -15.81
CA ALA A 154 -9.02 7.69 -16.43
C ALA A 154 -10.47 7.93 -16.07
N THR A 155 -11.37 7.71 -17.02
CA THR A 155 -12.81 7.66 -16.76
C THR A 155 -13.30 6.28 -17.13
N ILE A 156 -13.88 5.57 -16.17
CA ILE A 156 -14.27 4.16 -16.32
C ILE A 156 -15.73 4.02 -15.92
N LYS A 157 -16.50 3.32 -16.76
CA LYS A 157 -17.90 3.00 -16.47
C LYS A 157 -18.00 1.64 -15.80
N VAL A 158 -18.55 1.62 -14.60
CA VAL A 158 -18.72 0.42 -13.78
C VAL A 158 -20.18 0.34 -13.33
N GLY A 159 -20.92 -0.65 -13.83
CA GLY A 159 -22.32 -0.85 -13.44
C GLY A 159 -23.22 0.37 -13.69
N GLY A 160 -22.94 1.15 -14.74
CA GLY A 160 -23.66 2.39 -15.06
C GLY A 160 -23.19 3.64 -14.31
N ILE A 161 -22.26 3.50 -13.35
CA ILE A 161 -21.60 4.62 -12.66
C ILE A 161 -20.36 4.99 -13.43
N GLU A 162 -20.16 6.28 -13.68
CA GLU A 162 -18.92 6.81 -14.26
C GLU A 162 -17.97 7.20 -13.12
N LEU A 163 -16.82 6.53 -13.04
CA LEU A 163 -15.77 6.78 -12.06
C LEU A 163 -14.60 7.51 -12.72
N LYS A 164 -14.23 8.65 -12.15
CA LYS A 164 -13.11 9.48 -12.60
C LYS A 164 -11.92 9.32 -11.66
N LEU A 165 -10.80 8.87 -12.20
CA LEU A 165 -9.59 8.58 -11.45
C LEU A 165 -8.45 9.50 -11.91
N ALA A 166 -7.61 9.91 -10.96
CA ALA A 166 -6.30 10.49 -11.24
C ALA A 166 -5.19 9.65 -10.58
N ILE A 167 -4.13 9.37 -11.32
CA ILE A 167 -2.94 8.69 -10.84
C ILE A 167 -1.79 9.66 -10.97
N VAL A 168 -1.21 10.03 -9.84
CA VAL A 168 -0.19 11.06 -9.75
C VAL A 168 1.10 10.45 -9.26
N HIS A 169 2.17 10.68 -10.02
CA HIS A 169 3.50 10.30 -9.61
C HIS A 169 4.31 11.56 -9.27
N GLY A 170 4.87 11.58 -8.06
CA GLY A 170 5.77 12.65 -7.60
C GLY A 170 5.06 13.83 -6.90
N LEU A 171 5.71 14.35 -5.86
CA LEU A 171 5.12 15.37 -4.98
C LEU A 171 4.86 16.71 -5.66
N LYS A 172 5.60 17.04 -6.72
CA LYS A 172 5.34 18.25 -7.52
C LYS A 172 3.95 18.18 -8.15
N ASN A 173 3.65 17.08 -8.82
CA ASN A 173 2.35 16.87 -9.46
C ASN A 173 1.22 16.72 -8.43
N ALA A 174 1.52 16.08 -7.29
CA ALA A 174 0.57 15.96 -6.19
C ALA A 174 0.17 17.32 -5.61
N LYS A 175 1.12 18.26 -5.53
CA LYS A 175 0.88 19.65 -5.13
C LYS A 175 -0.10 20.32 -6.07
N ASP A 176 0.15 20.25 -7.37
CA ASP A 176 -0.69 20.89 -8.39
C ASP A 176 -2.13 20.36 -8.37
N LEU A 177 -2.30 19.04 -8.14
CA LEU A 177 -3.62 18.45 -8.00
C LEU A 177 -4.30 18.81 -6.67
N ALA A 178 -3.55 18.85 -5.57
CA ALA A 178 -4.08 19.25 -4.26
C ALA A 178 -4.64 20.68 -4.27
N GLU A 179 -3.99 21.61 -4.98
CA GLU A 179 -4.50 22.97 -5.16
C GLU A 179 -5.85 22.98 -5.91
N LYS A 180 -5.99 22.15 -6.96
CA LYS A 180 -7.26 22.02 -7.70
C LYS A 180 -8.38 21.43 -6.83
N VAL A 181 -8.07 20.43 -6.01
CA VAL A 181 -9.03 19.85 -5.05
C VAL A 181 -9.49 20.91 -4.05
N LYS A 182 -8.54 21.67 -3.49
CA LYS A 182 -8.84 22.74 -2.53
C LYS A 182 -9.66 23.88 -3.15
N ALA A 183 -9.42 24.20 -4.41
CA ALA A 183 -10.19 25.19 -5.17
C ALA A 183 -11.59 24.69 -5.58
N GLY A 184 -11.90 23.41 -5.37
CA GLY A 184 -13.17 22.81 -5.82
C GLY A 184 -13.28 22.64 -7.33
N THR A 185 -12.16 22.71 -8.06
CA THR A 185 -12.11 22.60 -9.53
C THR A 185 -11.67 21.21 -10.00
N CYS A 186 -11.77 20.22 -9.12
CA CYS A 186 -11.36 18.84 -9.35
C CYS A 186 -12.61 17.95 -9.33
N ASP A 187 -12.78 17.12 -10.35
CA ASP A 187 -13.94 16.25 -10.53
C ASP A 187 -13.59 14.75 -10.46
N TYR A 188 -12.43 14.41 -9.91
CA TYR A 188 -12.03 13.02 -9.67
C TYR A 188 -12.67 12.44 -8.39
N ASP A 189 -13.20 11.23 -8.50
CA ASP A 189 -13.75 10.46 -7.39
C ASP A 189 -12.65 9.75 -6.59
N PHE A 190 -11.54 9.40 -7.25
CA PHE A 190 -10.41 8.71 -6.64
C PHE A 190 -9.07 9.25 -7.16
N ILE A 191 -8.13 9.49 -6.24
CA ILE A 191 -6.81 10.00 -6.57
C ILE A 191 -5.76 9.10 -5.90
N GLU A 192 -4.89 8.49 -6.72
CA GLU A 192 -3.67 7.82 -6.28
C GLU A 192 -2.50 8.81 -6.30
N VAL A 193 -1.71 8.84 -5.22
CA VAL A 193 -0.51 9.67 -5.06
C VAL A 193 0.64 8.83 -4.52
#